data_AF-A0A7C7KZV4-F1
#
_entry.id   AF-A0A7C7KZV4-F1
#
_cell.length_a   1.000
_cell.length_b   1.000
_cell.length_c   1.000
_cell.angle_alpha   90.00
_cell.angle_beta   90.00
_cell.angle_gamma   90.00
#
_symmetry.space_group_name_H-M   'P 1'
#
loop_
_entity.id
_entity.type
_entity.pdbx_description
1 polymer ?
#
loop_
_entity_poly.entity_id
_entity_poly.type
_entity_poly.pdbx_seq_one_letter_code
_entity_poly.pdbx_strand_id
1 'polypeptide(L)'
;MKFAIGYQLPDEDEEPFASIVSDFKNCIDEVYFAWTMMPSGRAPLGILNGFVDWQAQEQLESDLRAIKEMGIKLNLLLNASCYGRYGYSRYLVNFVRSLIEHLQENIGLDAVTTMSPLIARTVKKQFPEIDVRASVNMRLGTVKALEYVADMFDSY
;
A
#
# COMPACT_ATOMS: atom_id res chain seq x y z
N MET A 1 15.78 -14.64 8.46
CA MET A 1 14.43 -14.04 8.58
C MET A 1 14.49 -12.70 7.87
N LYS A 2 13.53 -12.39 7.00
CA LYS A 2 13.42 -11.07 6.36
C LYS A 2 12.23 -10.31 6.94
N PHE A 3 12.26 -8.99 6.88
CA PHE A 3 11.28 -8.10 7.48
C PHE A 3 10.43 -7.41 6.41
N ALA A 4 9.17 -7.12 6.77
CA ALA A 4 8.34 -6.15 6.09
C ALA A 4 8.39 -4.84 6.88
N ILE A 5 8.69 -3.73 6.22
CA ILE A 5 8.87 -2.43 6.87
C ILE A 5 7.95 -1.37 6.25
N GLY A 6 7.56 -0.39 7.07
CA GLY A 6 6.66 0.68 6.63
C GLY A 6 7.42 1.84 6.06
N TYR A 7 7.07 2.28 4.84
CA TYR A 7 7.59 3.53 4.29
C TYR A 7 7.24 4.72 5.18
N GLN A 8 8.24 5.57 5.42
CA GLN A 8 8.11 6.88 6.05
C GLN A 8 8.66 7.92 5.09
N LEU A 9 7.93 9.03 4.91
CA LEU A 9 8.46 10.17 4.17
C LEU A 9 9.50 10.86 5.07
N PRO A 10 10.76 11.01 4.63
CA PRO A 10 11.78 11.68 5.42
C PRO A 10 11.47 13.17 5.59
N ASP A 11 11.87 13.73 6.72
CA ASP A 11 11.90 15.19 6.91
C ASP A 11 13.06 15.81 6.07
N GLU A 12 13.06 17.13 5.86
CA GLU A 12 14.03 17.82 4.98
C GLU A 12 15.51 17.56 5.34
N ASP A 13 15.82 17.32 6.62
CA ASP A 13 17.18 17.08 7.12
C ASP A 13 17.55 15.58 7.19
N GLU A 14 16.63 14.68 6.84
CA GLU A 14 16.83 13.24 6.88
C GLU A 14 17.27 12.69 5.51
N GLU A 15 17.99 11.57 5.52
CA GLU A 15 18.34 10.89 4.27
C GLU A 15 17.11 10.23 3.62
N PRO A 16 17.10 10.02 2.30
CA PRO A 16 16.01 9.33 1.62
C PRO A 16 15.72 7.96 2.24
N PHE A 17 14.46 7.59 2.36
CA PHE A 17 14.07 6.29 2.95
C PHE A 17 14.69 5.13 2.17
N ALA A 18 14.83 5.27 0.84
CA ALA A 18 15.50 4.28 0.00
C ALA A 18 16.97 4.04 0.38
N SER A 19 17.69 5.05 0.89
CA SER A 19 19.08 4.90 1.37
C SER A 19 19.13 3.97 2.58
N ILE A 20 18.24 4.20 3.56
CA ILE A 20 18.10 3.34 4.74
C ILE A 20 17.74 1.90 4.30
N VAL A 21 16.82 1.75 3.35
CA VAL A 21 16.46 0.42 2.81
C VAL A 21 17.66 -0.28 2.17
N SER A 22 18.51 0.46 1.44
CA SER A 22 19.70 -0.08 0.79
C SER A 22 20.67 -0.70 1.81
N ASP A 23 20.91 -0.02 2.93
CA ASP A 23 21.80 -0.48 4.00
C ASP A 23 21.35 -1.82 4.61
N PHE A 24 20.04 -2.05 4.65
CA PHE A 24 19.44 -3.26 5.23
C PHE A 24 18.82 -4.21 4.19
N LYS A 25 19.08 -4.04 2.90
CA LYS A 25 18.37 -4.74 1.81
C LYS A 25 18.33 -6.27 1.93
N ASN A 26 19.39 -6.87 2.47
CA ASN A 26 19.48 -8.33 2.64
C ASN A 26 18.54 -8.86 3.73
N CYS A 27 18.07 -7.98 4.61
CA CYS A 27 17.15 -8.26 5.71
C CYS A 27 15.71 -7.88 5.39
N ILE A 28 15.43 -7.22 4.26
CA ILE A 28 14.10 -6.71 3.91
C ILE A 28 13.50 -7.57 2.78
N ASP A 29 12.24 -7.96 2.92
CA ASP A 29 11.47 -8.63 1.85
C ASP A 29 10.50 -7.68 1.16
N GLU A 30 9.90 -6.77 1.93
CA GLU A 30 8.79 -5.93 1.48
C GLU A 30 8.82 -4.56 2.16
N VAL A 31 8.47 -3.53 1.41
CA VAL A 31 8.12 -2.21 1.93
C VAL A 31 6.63 -1.97 1.70
N TYR A 32 5.90 -1.70 2.78
CA TYR A 32 4.49 -1.35 2.71
C TYR A 32 4.28 0.16 2.85
N PHE A 33 3.54 0.76 1.92
CA PHE A 33 3.40 2.21 1.80
C PHE A 33 1.94 2.62 1.64
N ALA A 34 1.63 3.86 2.01
CA ALA A 34 0.33 4.47 1.78
C ALA A 34 0.47 5.42 0.59
N TRP A 35 -0.61 5.64 -0.14
CA TRP A 35 -0.63 6.70 -1.15
C TRP A 35 -0.89 8.05 -0.49
N THR A 36 -0.32 9.12 -1.04
CA THR A 36 -0.57 10.47 -0.51
C THR A 36 -2.06 10.80 -0.58
N MET A 37 -2.54 11.61 0.37
CA MET A 37 -3.92 12.09 0.43
C MET A 37 -5.01 10.99 0.49
N MET A 38 -4.65 9.75 0.80
CA MET A 38 -5.59 8.65 0.95
C MET A 38 -5.75 8.19 2.40
N PRO A 39 -7.00 7.92 2.84
CA PRO A 39 -7.23 7.16 4.06
C PRO A 39 -6.56 5.77 3.94
N SER A 40 -5.60 5.49 4.82
CA SER A 40 -4.82 4.25 4.81
C SER A 40 -4.75 3.56 6.18
N GLY A 41 -5.34 4.15 7.22
CA GLY A 41 -5.15 3.72 8.60
C GLY A 41 -3.79 4.13 9.21
N ARG A 42 -2.99 4.91 8.48
CA ARG A 42 -1.74 5.54 8.95
C ARG A 42 -1.86 7.06 8.95
N ALA A 43 -0.86 7.74 9.53
CA ALA A 43 -0.72 9.19 9.39
C ALA A 43 -0.68 9.57 7.90
N PRO A 44 -1.36 10.65 7.48
CA PRO A 44 -1.30 11.13 6.10
C PRO A 44 0.14 11.44 5.68
N LEU A 45 0.60 10.87 4.57
CA LEU A 45 1.91 11.20 4.00
C LEU A 45 1.86 12.57 3.34
N GLY A 46 2.84 13.42 3.66
CA GLY A 46 2.95 14.77 3.11
C GLY A 46 1.96 15.79 3.71
N ILE A 47 1.30 15.48 4.82
CA ILE A 47 0.48 16.46 5.55
C ILE A 47 0.84 16.48 7.03
N LEU A 48 1.28 17.63 7.52
CA LEU A 48 1.55 17.85 8.94
C LEU A 48 0.80 19.09 9.43
N ASN A 49 -0.08 18.93 10.43
CA ASN A 49 -0.87 20.03 11.00
C ASN A 49 -1.62 20.89 9.96
N GLY A 50 -2.01 20.30 8.83
CA GLY A 50 -2.69 20.98 7.73
C GLY A 50 -1.77 21.63 6.70
N PHE A 51 -0.45 21.65 6.91
CA PHE A 51 0.52 22.01 5.88
C PHE A 51 0.69 20.83 4.92
N VAL A 52 0.59 21.10 3.63
CA VAL A 52 0.76 20.10 2.57
C VAL A 52 2.14 20.28 1.97
N ASP A 53 2.94 19.22 2.01
CA ASP A 53 4.14 19.09 1.21
C ASP A 53 3.75 18.62 -0.19
N TRP A 54 3.89 19.52 -1.16
CA TRP A 54 3.55 19.25 -2.56
C TRP A 54 4.60 18.39 -3.29
N GLN A 55 5.79 18.21 -2.71
CA GLN A 55 6.85 17.36 -3.25
C GLN A 55 6.79 15.92 -2.70
N ALA A 56 6.03 15.70 -1.63
CA ALA A 56 5.89 14.40 -0.97
C ALA A 56 5.55 13.24 -1.94
N GLN A 57 4.70 13.49 -2.93
CA GLN A 57 4.31 12.48 -3.92
C GLN A 57 5.49 12.12 -4.84
N GLU A 58 6.22 13.12 -5.32
CA GLU A 58 7.37 12.90 -6.20
C GLU A 58 8.50 12.17 -5.44
N GLN A 59 8.75 12.56 -4.19
CA GLN A 59 9.73 11.90 -3.33
C GLN A 59 9.33 10.44 -3.04
N LEU A 60 8.07 10.20 -2.70
CA LEU A 60 7.53 8.83 -2.52
C LEU A 60 7.78 7.98 -3.77
N GLU A 61 7.41 8.47 -4.96
CA GLU A 61 7.59 7.70 -6.19
C GLU A 61 9.08 7.45 -6.52
N SER A 62 9.94 8.42 -6.26
CA SER A 62 11.39 8.28 -6.41
C SER A 62 11.94 7.16 -5.52
N ASP A 63 11.59 7.17 -4.23
CA ASP A 63 12.04 6.16 -3.28
C ASP A 63 11.48 4.78 -3.60
N LEU A 64 10.20 4.67 -3.96
CA LEU A 64 9.60 3.40 -4.35
C LEU A 64 10.28 2.79 -5.58
N ARG A 65 10.65 3.61 -6.57
CA ARG A 65 11.41 3.15 -7.74
C ARG A 65 12.78 2.60 -7.34
N ALA A 66 13.53 3.35 -6.54
CA ALA A 66 14.83 2.91 -6.05
C ALA A 66 14.72 1.59 -5.24
N ILE A 67 13.73 1.48 -4.35
CA ILE A 67 13.47 0.26 -3.57
C ILE A 67 13.13 -0.92 -4.48
N LYS A 68 12.31 -0.69 -5.51
CA LYS A 68 11.92 -1.74 -6.45
C LYS A 68 13.11 -2.23 -7.28
N GLU A 69 14.01 -1.34 -7.69
CA GLU A 69 15.27 -1.68 -8.38
C GLU A 69 16.19 -2.56 -7.53
N MET A 70 16.10 -2.48 -6.20
CA MET A 70 16.83 -3.37 -5.28
C MET A 70 16.22 -4.79 -5.20
N GLY A 71 15.09 -5.04 -5.89
CA GLY A 71 14.37 -6.32 -5.87
C GLY A 71 13.50 -6.52 -4.63
N ILE A 72 13.17 -5.45 -3.90
CA ILE A 72 12.30 -5.49 -2.72
C ILE A 72 10.84 -5.33 -3.15
N LYS A 73 9.94 -6.09 -2.53
CA LYS A 73 8.51 -6.04 -2.86
C LYS A 73 7.86 -4.76 -2.36
N LEU A 74 6.87 -4.28 -3.09
CA LEU A 74 6.07 -3.12 -2.74
C LEU A 74 4.63 -3.54 -2.45
N ASN A 75 4.11 -3.11 -1.29
CA ASN A 75 2.77 -3.39 -0.83
C ASN A 75 1.99 -2.11 -0.56
N LEU A 76 0.98 -1.83 -1.38
CA LEU A 76 0.14 -0.64 -1.27
C LEU A 76 -0.92 -0.85 -0.17
N LEU A 77 -0.97 0.06 0.79
CA LEU A 77 -1.98 0.11 1.84
C LEU A 77 -3.22 0.88 1.39
N LEU A 78 -4.25 0.14 0.99
CA LEU A 78 -5.62 0.64 0.84
C LEU A 78 -6.45 0.18 2.05
N ASN A 79 -6.01 0.63 3.23
CA ASN A 79 -6.35 -0.01 4.50
C ASN A 79 -7.23 0.85 5.44
N ALA A 80 -8.02 1.76 4.88
CA ALA A 80 -9.02 2.46 5.66
C ALA A 80 -10.17 1.53 6.07
N SER A 81 -10.64 1.66 7.30
CA SER A 81 -11.86 0.98 7.75
C SER A 81 -13.14 1.54 7.10
N CYS A 82 -13.09 2.80 6.64
CA CYS A 82 -14.18 3.44 5.94
C CYS A 82 -13.65 4.47 4.93
N TYR A 83 -14.19 4.43 3.71
CA TYR A 83 -13.96 5.44 2.66
C TYR A 83 -15.10 6.47 2.58
N GLY A 84 -15.88 6.61 3.66
CA GLY A 84 -17.02 7.50 3.75
C GLY A 84 -18.04 7.24 2.64
N ARG A 85 -18.50 8.32 1.99
CA ARG A 85 -19.49 8.27 0.90
C ARG A 85 -19.06 7.41 -0.30
N TYR A 86 -17.78 7.08 -0.43
CA TYR A 86 -17.24 6.31 -1.55
C TYR A 86 -17.10 4.81 -1.27
N GLY A 87 -17.35 4.34 -0.05
CA GLY A 87 -17.05 2.98 0.41
C GLY A 87 -17.62 1.84 -0.43
N TYR A 88 -18.72 2.09 -1.16
CA TYR A 88 -19.26 1.14 -2.14
C TYR A 88 -19.65 1.84 -3.45
N SER A 89 -18.69 2.54 -4.06
CA SER A 89 -18.93 3.38 -5.24
C SER A 89 -18.07 2.99 -6.44
N ARG A 90 -18.57 3.29 -7.64
CA ARG A 90 -17.79 3.23 -8.89
C ARG A 90 -16.58 4.17 -8.85
N TYR A 91 -16.69 5.28 -8.12
CA TYR A 91 -15.58 6.21 -7.93
C TYR A 91 -14.39 5.52 -7.26
N LEU A 92 -14.63 4.82 -6.14
CA LEU A 92 -13.56 4.10 -5.44
C LEU A 92 -12.94 3.01 -6.31
N VAL A 93 -13.76 2.24 -7.03
CA VAL A 93 -13.28 1.22 -7.98
C VAL A 93 -12.39 1.83 -9.06
N ASN A 94 -12.85 2.89 -9.72
CA ASN A 94 -12.07 3.55 -10.79
C ASN A 94 -10.78 4.16 -10.25
N PHE A 95 -10.83 4.77 -9.06
CA PHE A 95 -9.66 5.33 -8.43
C PHE A 95 -8.60 4.25 -8.12
N VAL A 96 -9.02 3.15 -7.48
CA VAL A 96 -8.12 2.02 -7.15
C VAL A 96 -7.44 1.48 -8.40
N ARG A 97 -8.21 1.31 -9.48
CA ARG A 97 -7.69 0.87 -10.77
C ARG A 97 -6.65 1.81 -11.34
N SER A 98 -7.02 3.10 -11.45
CA SER A 98 -6.13 4.12 -12.01
C SER A 98 -4.84 4.24 -11.22
N LEU A 99 -4.90 4.10 -9.89
CA LEU A 99 -3.72 4.11 -9.04
C LEU A 99 -2.83 2.89 -9.27
N ILE A 100 -3.40 1.69 -9.32
CA ILE A 100 -2.63 0.47 -9.56
C ILE A 100 -2.03 0.47 -10.97
N GLU A 101 -2.78 0.91 -11.99
CA GLU A 101 -2.29 1.09 -13.36
C GLU A 101 -1.07 2.03 -13.38
N HIS A 102 -1.17 3.22 -12.74
CA HIS A 102 -0.05 4.15 -12.61
C HIS A 102 1.18 3.53 -11.93
N LEU A 103 0.97 2.81 -10.82
CA LEU A 103 2.06 2.17 -10.09
C LEU A 103 2.71 1.06 -10.91
N GLN A 104 1.94 0.19 -11.55
CA GLN A 104 2.47 -0.89 -12.39
C GLN A 104 3.27 -0.34 -13.59
N GLU A 105 2.78 0.72 -14.23
CA GLU A 105 3.44 1.31 -15.40
C GLU A 105 4.78 2.00 -15.06
N ASN A 106 4.87 2.66 -13.90
CA ASN A 106 5.99 3.56 -13.60
C ASN A 106 7.01 3.03 -12.57
N ILE A 107 6.62 2.03 -11.77
CA ILE A 107 7.40 1.53 -10.63
C ILE A 107 7.34 0.00 -10.56
N GLY A 108 6.15 -0.57 -10.51
CA GLY A 108 5.84 -1.96 -10.19
C GLY A 108 5.17 -2.09 -8.83
N LEU A 109 4.21 -3.01 -8.71
CA LEU A 109 3.49 -3.28 -7.45
C LEU A 109 3.31 -4.79 -7.27
N ASP A 110 3.57 -5.30 -6.06
CA ASP A 110 3.51 -6.75 -5.80
C ASP A 110 2.28 -7.15 -4.97
N ALA A 111 1.86 -6.28 -4.05
CA ALA A 111 0.74 -6.58 -3.16
C ALA A 111 -0.13 -5.36 -2.87
N VAL A 112 -1.38 -5.63 -2.50
CA VAL A 112 -2.30 -4.63 -1.94
C VAL A 112 -2.86 -5.17 -0.64
N THR A 113 -2.64 -4.46 0.45
CA THR A 113 -3.28 -4.75 1.73
C THR A 113 -4.52 -3.90 1.91
N THR A 114 -5.68 -4.52 2.10
CA THR A 114 -6.94 -3.80 2.26
C THR A 114 -7.87 -4.41 3.32
N MET A 115 -8.66 -3.54 3.96
CA MET A 115 -9.77 -3.93 4.81
C MET A 115 -11.09 -4.03 4.02
N SER A 116 -11.14 -3.51 2.79
CA SER A 116 -12.37 -3.41 1.99
C SER A 116 -12.55 -4.61 1.07
N PRO A 117 -13.62 -5.43 1.25
CA PRO A 117 -13.95 -6.51 0.32
C PRO A 117 -14.21 -6.04 -1.12
N LEU A 118 -14.69 -4.80 -1.29
CA LEU A 118 -14.87 -4.21 -2.62
C LEU A 118 -13.52 -3.99 -3.32
N ILE A 119 -12.54 -3.45 -2.59
CA ILE A 119 -11.18 -3.24 -3.13
C ILE A 119 -10.56 -4.61 -3.41
N ALA A 120 -10.61 -5.55 -2.47
CA ALA A 120 -10.05 -6.90 -2.64
C ALA A 120 -10.57 -7.58 -3.91
N ARG A 121 -11.89 -7.61 -4.11
CA ARG A 121 -12.51 -8.18 -5.33
C ARG A 121 -12.14 -7.43 -6.60
N THR A 122 -12.02 -6.10 -6.53
CA THR A 122 -11.64 -5.28 -7.68
C THR A 122 -10.23 -5.62 -8.13
N VAL A 123 -9.28 -5.63 -7.19
CA VAL A 123 -7.87 -5.94 -7.48
C VAL A 123 -7.73 -7.36 -8.00
N LYS A 124 -8.27 -8.36 -7.29
CA LYS A 124 -8.19 -9.77 -7.67
C LYS A 124 -8.74 -10.07 -9.06
N LYS A 125 -9.78 -9.33 -9.49
CA LYS A 125 -10.40 -9.52 -10.81
C LYS A 125 -9.61 -8.84 -11.95
N GLN A 126 -8.96 -7.71 -11.68
CA GLN A 126 -8.40 -6.84 -12.72
C GLN A 126 -6.87 -6.91 -12.81
N PHE A 127 -6.22 -7.27 -11.71
CA PHE A 127 -4.77 -7.40 -11.57
C PHE A 127 -4.48 -8.75 -10.87
N PRO A 128 -4.79 -9.89 -11.50
CA PRO A 128 -4.65 -11.22 -10.89
C PRO A 128 -3.21 -11.58 -10.50
N GLU A 129 -2.22 -10.83 -10.98
CA GLU A 129 -0.81 -10.93 -10.62
C GLU A 129 -0.44 -10.28 -9.28
N ILE A 130 -1.31 -9.41 -8.73
CA ILE A 130 -1.08 -8.72 -7.46
C ILE A 130 -1.62 -9.56 -6.30
N ASP A 131 -0.79 -9.78 -5.27
CA ASP A 131 -1.19 -10.46 -4.03
C ASP A 131 -2.18 -9.58 -3.24
N VAL A 132 -3.43 -10.03 -3.09
CA VAL A 132 -4.44 -9.30 -2.33
C VAL A 132 -4.42 -9.76 -0.87
N ARG A 133 -3.86 -8.93 0.01
CA ARG A 133 -3.66 -9.26 1.44
C ARG A 133 -4.79 -8.72 2.32
N ALA A 134 -5.35 -9.58 3.16
CA ALA A 134 -6.31 -9.19 4.17
C ALA A 134 -5.63 -8.34 5.24
N SER A 135 -6.23 -7.20 5.57
CA SER A 135 -5.68 -6.35 6.61
C SER A 135 -5.89 -6.92 8.01
N VAL A 136 -4.89 -6.76 8.87
CA VAL A 136 -5.00 -6.97 10.32
C VAL A 136 -6.17 -6.18 10.95
N ASN A 137 -6.57 -5.04 10.35
CA ASN A 137 -7.71 -4.23 10.80
C ASN A 137 -9.06 -4.94 10.63
N MET A 138 -9.14 -5.99 9.80
CA MET A 138 -10.33 -6.84 9.67
C MET A 138 -10.58 -7.70 10.91
N ARG A 139 -9.57 -7.90 11.77
CA ARG A 139 -9.65 -8.70 13.00
C ARG A 139 -10.18 -10.13 12.76
N LEU A 140 -9.74 -10.75 11.66
CA LEU A 140 -10.10 -12.13 11.32
C LEU A 140 -9.41 -13.11 12.27
N GLY A 141 -10.01 -13.33 13.44
CA GLY A 141 -9.41 -14.10 14.54
C GLY A 141 -9.78 -15.59 14.58
N THR A 142 -10.52 -16.11 13.60
CA THR A 142 -10.97 -17.52 13.60
C THR A 142 -10.87 -18.12 12.21
N VAL A 143 -10.68 -19.45 12.14
CA VAL A 143 -10.68 -20.20 10.87
C VAL A 143 -11.96 -19.93 10.08
N LYS A 144 -13.12 -19.91 10.76
CA LYS A 144 -14.40 -19.63 10.12
C LYS A 144 -14.44 -18.24 9.47
N ALA A 145 -13.88 -17.22 10.13
CA ALA A 145 -13.82 -15.87 9.58
C ALA A 145 -12.91 -15.82 8.33
N LEU A 146 -11.79 -16.55 8.32
CA LEU A 146 -10.91 -16.67 7.16
C LEU A 146 -11.64 -17.37 5.99
N GLU A 147 -12.38 -18.46 6.25
CA GLU A 147 -13.17 -19.16 5.23
C GLU A 147 -14.19 -18.25 4.53
N TYR A 148 -14.83 -17.33 5.26
CA TYR A 148 -15.82 -16.40 4.69
C TYR A 148 -15.24 -15.41 3.66
N VAL A 149 -13.92 -15.20 3.70
CA VAL A 149 -13.25 -14.21 2.84
C VAL A 149 -12.16 -14.83 1.95
N ALA A 150 -11.98 -16.15 2.02
CA ALA A 150 -10.90 -16.86 1.34
C ALA A 150 -10.95 -16.74 -0.19
N ASP A 151 -12.12 -16.50 -0.78
CA ASP A 151 -12.25 -16.23 -2.22
C ASP A 151 -11.73 -14.84 -2.60
N MET A 152 -11.70 -13.90 -1.66
CA MET A 152 -11.36 -12.49 -1.89
C MET A 152 -9.90 -12.14 -1.63
N PHE A 153 -9.20 -12.90 -0.78
CA PHE A 153 -7.83 -12.63 -0.37
C PHE A 153 -6.91 -13.81 -0.67
N ASP A 154 -5.66 -13.51 -1.00
CA ASP A 154 -4.61 -14.49 -1.32
C ASP A 154 -3.67 -14.73 -0.12
N SER A 155 -3.52 -13.71 0.73
CA SER A 155 -2.67 -13.75 1.93
C SER A 155 -3.29 -12.98 3.11
N TYR A 156 -2.70 -13.13 4.31
CA TYR A 156 -3.16 -12.56 5.59
C TYR A 156 -2.00 -11.95 6.37
#